data_AF-A0A7W1HCN5-F1
#
_entry.id   AF-A0A7W1HCN5-F1
#
_cell.length_a   1.000
_cell.length_b   1.000
_cell.length_c   1.000
_cell.angle_alpha   90.00
_cell.angle_beta   90.00
_cell.angle_gamma   90.00
#
_symmetry.space_group_name_H-M   'P 1'
#
loop_
_entity.id
_entity.type
_entity.pdbx_description
1 polymer ?
#
loop_
_entity_poly.entity_id
_entity_poly.type
_entity_poly.pdbx_seq_one_letter_code
_entity_poly.pdbx_strand_id
1 'polypeptide(L)'
;MSVEVKPVRSVVPEVKKLRGEVKKRYEEAVARLRDHGCQAGGYRMRADDAGDAHVCCLRFYRYWRMHLLFDEEDTIWICFLGQHARDTNIHDAAAAAIPGLSKVGRPREEQPPCCDDLDDTPVDQELVNLVRAL
;
A
#
# COMPACT_ATOMS: atom_id res chain seq x y z
N MET A 1 -0.69 1.50 -20.26
CA MET A 1 -1.97 1.12 -19.64
C MET A 1 -2.23 2.09 -18.50
N SER A 2 -3.43 2.65 -18.39
CA SER A 2 -3.80 3.47 -17.22
C SER A 2 -4.46 2.57 -16.19
N VAL A 3 -3.82 2.32 -15.05
CA VAL A 3 -4.41 1.57 -13.95
C VAL A 3 -5.33 2.47 -13.12
N GLU A 4 -6.37 1.89 -12.55
CA GLU A 4 -7.23 2.63 -11.63
C GLU A 4 -6.63 2.64 -10.22
N VAL A 5 -6.80 3.74 -9.48
CA VAL A 5 -6.30 3.84 -8.10
C VAL A 5 -7.42 4.36 -7.20
N LYS A 6 -7.83 3.53 -6.24
CA LYS A 6 -9.00 3.76 -5.38
C LYS A 6 -8.67 3.49 -3.90
N PRO A 7 -9.03 4.39 -2.97
CA PRO A 7 -9.07 4.00 -1.56
C PRO A 7 -10.22 3.05 -1.28
N VAL A 8 -10.01 2.06 -0.42
CA VAL A 8 -11.11 1.28 0.14
C VAL A 8 -11.99 2.18 1.02
N ARG A 9 -13.25 1.76 1.25
CA ARG A 9 -14.26 2.59 1.94
C ARG A 9 -13.78 3.09 3.31
N SER A 10 -13.13 2.22 4.09
CA SER A 10 -12.60 2.53 5.42
C SER A 10 -11.47 3.58 5.41
N VAL A 11 -10.77 3.75 4.28
CA VAL A 11 -9.67 4.73 4.11
C VAL A 11 -10.15 6.10 3.62
N VAL A 12 -11.33 6.17 2.98
CA VAL A 12 -11.88 7.44 2.45
C VAL A 12 -11.91 8.57 3.49
N PRO A 13 -12.33 8.36 4.76
CA PRO A 13 -12.27 9.41 5.77
C PRO A 13 -10.86 9.95 6.02
N GLU A 14 -9.83 9.10 6.01
CA GLU A 14 -8.44 9.52 6.23
C GLU A 14 -7.90 10.34 5.06
N VAL A 15 -8.21 9.93 3.82
CA VAL A 15 -7.90 10.74 2.62
C VAL A 15 -8.56 12.12 2.73
N LYS A 16 -9.82 12.18 3.16
CA LYS A 16 -10.55 13.43 3.37
C LYS A 16 -10.01 14.29 4.49
N LYS A 17 -9.19 13.77 5.40
CA LYS A 17 -8.51 14.54 6.47
C LYS A 17 -7.16 15.12 6.02
N LEU A 18 -6.56 14.64 4.92
CA LEU A 18 -5.29 15.17 4.43
C LEU A 18 -5.38 16.66 4.08
N ARG A 19 -4.38 17.45 4.49
CA ARG A 19 -4.30 18.90 4.22
C ARG A 19 -2.89 19.31 3.81
N GLY A 20 -2.79 20.48 3.19
CA GLY A 20 -1.52 21.12 2.83
C GLY A 20 -0.60 20.21 1.98
N GLU A 21 0.70 20.26 2.27
CA GLU A 21 1.72 19.52 1.51
C GLU A 21 1.48 18.00 1.53
N VAL A 22 0.96 17.44 2.63
CA VAL A 22 0.67 15.99 2.69
C VAL A 22 -0.36 15.59 1.64
N LYS A 23 -1.42 16.39 1.48
CA LYS A 23 -2.47 16.14 0.49
C LYS A 23 -1.90 16.23 -0.93
N LYS A 24 -1.11 17.26 -1.20
CA LYS A 24 -0.43 17.42 -2.50
C LYS A 24 0.45 16.22 -2.83
N ARG A 25 1.27 15.76 -1.89
CA ARG A 25 2.15 14.59 -2.08
C ARG A 25 1.39 13.28 -2.23
N TYR A 26 0.25 13.14 -1.56
CA TYR A 26 -0.65 12.01 -1.76
C TYR A 26 -1.20 12.00 -3.20
N GLU A 27 -1.68 13.14 -3.70
CA GLU A 27 -2.20 13.27 -5.07
C GLU A 27 -1.11 12.99 -6.12
N GLU A 28 0.11 13.49 -5.91
CA GLU A 28 1.28 13.17 -6.75
C GLU A 28 1.59 11.67 -6.75
N ALA A 29 1.54 11.01 -5.58
CA ALA A 29 1.76 9.57 -5.48
C ALA A 29 0.66 8.77 -6.20
N VAL A 30 -0.60 9.16 -6.05
CA VAL A 30 -1.73 8.54 -6.76
C VAL A 30 -1.60 8.71 -8.28
N ALA A 31 -1.19 9.89 -8.76
CA ALA A 31 -0.93 10.10 -10.18
C ALA A 31 0.18 9.18 -10.69
N ARG A 32 1.31 9.08 -9.97
CA ARG A 32 2.40 8.16 -10.33
C ARG A 32 1.97 6.70 -10.35
N LEU A 33 1.12 6.28 -9.42
CA LEU A 33 0.56 4.92 -9.43
C LEU A 33 -0.31 4.68 -10.67
N ARG A 34 -1.12 5.66 -11.09
CA ARG A 34 -1.92 5.55 -12.33
C ARG A 34 -1.06 5.43 -13.59
N ASP A 35 0.07 6.13 -13.60
CA ASP A 35 0.96 6.19 -14.77
C ASP A 35 1.91 4.97 -14.87
N HIS A 36 2.32 4.42 -13.72
CA HIS A 36 3.40 3.42 -13.65
C HIS A 36 3.02 2.12 -12.93
N GLY A 37 1.77 1.96 -12.48
CA GLY A 37 1.32 0.74 -11.84
C GLY A 37 2.14 0.35 -10.61
N CYS A 38 2.42 -0.96 -10.48
CA CYS A 38 3.17 -1.53 -9.36
C CYS A 38 4.60 -0.99 -9.24
N GLN A 39 5.21 -0.49 -10.33
CA GLN A 39 6.57 0.08 -10.29
C GLN A 39 6.64 1.36 -9.45
N ALA A 40 5.53 2.08 -9.32
CA ALA A 40 5.39 3.21 -8.40
C ALA A 40 4.92 2.79 -6.99
N GLY A 41 4.68 1.50 -6.74
CA GLY A 41 4.13 0.93 -5.51
C GLY A 41 5.08 0.90 -4.31
N GLY A 42 6.35 1.24 -4.51
CA GLY A 42 7.36 1.25 -3.44
C GLY A 42 7.98 -0.13 -3.25
N TYR A 43 7.75 -0.75 -2.10
CA TYR A 43 8.37 -2.03 -1.73
C TYR A 43 7.36 -3.07 -1.27
N ARG A 44 7.67 -4.35 -1.46
CA ARG A 44 6.83 -5.46 -0.98
C ARG A 44 6.99 -5.65 0.52
N MET A 45 5.88 -5.80 1.23
CA MET A 45 5.88 -6.02 2.67
C MET A 45 6.25 -7.47 3.00
N ARG A 46 6.68 -7.69 4.25
CA ARG A 46 7.09 -9.00 4.74
C ARG A 46 5.87 -9.81 5.18
N ALA A 47 5.80 -11.06 4.77
CA ALA A 47 4.86 -12.05 5.29
C ALA A 47 5.38 -12.67 6.60
N ASP A 48 4.49 -13.26 7.40
CA ASP A 48 4.80 -13.88 8.69
C ASP A 48 5.78 -15.05 8.60
N ASP A 49 5.83 -15.72 7.44
CA ASP A 49 6.80 -16.79 7.12
C ASP A 49 8.17 -16.25 6.68
N ALA A 50 8.41 -14.94 6.83
CA ALA A 50 9.58 -14.19 6.35
C ALA A 50 9.70 -14.03 4.83
N GLY A 51 8.75 -14.57 4.07
CA GLY A 51 8.60 -14.34 2.65
C GLY A 51 8.02 -12.96 2.33
N ASP A 52 7.64 -12.81 1.07
CA ASP A 52 7.08 -11.59 0.53
C ASP A 52 5.56 -11.65 0.51
N ALA A 53 4.92 -10.66 1.11
CA ALA A 53 3.46 -10.56 1.15
C ALA A 53 2.93 -9.97 -0.16
N HIS A 54 1.68 -10.28 -0.50
CA HIS A 54 0.95 -9.64 -1.62
C HIS A 54 0.50 -8.19 -1.32
N VAL A 55 1.18 -7.53 -0.37
CA VAL A 55 0.91 -6.16 0.07
C VAL A 55 2.14 -5.32 -0.18
N CYS A 56 1.98 -4.19 -0.87
CA CYS A 56 3.07 -3.22 -1.04
C CYS A 56 2.90 -2.03 -0.10
N CYS A 57 4.02 -1.40 0.27
CA CYS A 57 4.05 -0.16 1.02
C CYS A 57 4.72 0.95 0.23
N LEU A 58 4.00 2.06 0.05
CA LEU A 58 4.52 3.28 -0.56
C LEU A 58 4.73 4.36 0.49
N ARG A 59 5.97 4.84 0.60
CA ARG A 59 6.33 6.02 1.39
C ARG A 59 6.21 7.26 0.51
N PHE A 60 5.15 8.05 0.67
CA PHE A 60 4.90 9.18 -0.22
C PHE A 60 5.32 10.54 0.36
N TYR A 61 5.38 10.69 1.68
CA TYR A 61 5.82 11.95 2.30
C TYR A 61 6.21 11.80 3.77
N ARG A 62 7.42 12.22 4.17
CA ARG A 62 7.91 12.19 5.57
C ARG A 62 7.65 10.85 6.27
N TYR A 63 6.67 10.77 7.17
CA TYR A 63 6.23 9.57 7.89
C TYR A 63 4.98 8.90 7.31
N TRP A 64 4.35 9.50 6.29
CA TRP A 64 3.12 9.01 5.68
C TRP A 64 3.35 7.87 4.69
N ARG A 65 2.59 6.78 4.90
CA ARG A 65 2.64 5.54 4.14
C ARG A 65 1.23 5.23 3.64
N MET A 66 1.17 4.57 2.51
CA MET A 66 -0.02 3.85 2.06
C MET A 66 0.34 2.39 1.82
N HIS A 67 -0.59 1.49 2.12
CA HIS A 67 -0.49 0.08 1.77
C HIS A 67 -1.39 -0.20 0.57
N LEU A 68 -0.86 -0.97 -0.37
CA LEU A 68 -1.42 -1.19 -1.69
C LEU A 68 -1.69 -2.67 -1.89
N LEU A 69 -2.87 -2.97 -2.43
CA LEU A 69 -3.24 -4.27 -2.99
C LEU A 69 -3.56 -4.10 -4.48
N PHE A 70 -3.43 -5.18 -5.23
CA PHE A 70 -3.64 -5.21 -6.67
C PHE A 70 -4.70 -6.27 -6.96
N ASP A 71 -5.72 -5.89 -7.72
CA ASP A 71 -6.79 -6.80 -8.14
C ASP A 71 -6.59 -7.28 -9.59
N GLU A 72 -7.43 -8.20 -10.04
CA GLU A 72 -7.33 -8.78 -11.39
C GLU A 72 -7.79 -7.82 -12.51
N GLU A 73 -8.40 -6.68 -12.16
CA GLU A 73 -8.99 -5.71 -13.08
C GLU A 73 -8.14 -4.44 -13.21
N ASP A 74 -6.82 -4.54 -13.04
CA ASP A 74 -5.89 -3.42 -13.13
C ASP A 74 -6.20 -2.26 -12.15
N THR A 75 -6.80 -2.56 -10.99
CA THR A 75 -7.04 -1.58 -9.92
C THR A 75 -6.06 -1.76 -8.77
N ILE A 76 -5.44 -0.65 -8.39
CA ILE A 76 -4.63 -0.53 -7.17
C ILE A 76 -5.52 0.02 -6.05
N TRP A 77 -5.68 -0.78 -5.00
CA TRP A 77 -6.45 -0.43 -3.83
C TRP A 77 -5.54 0.15 -2.75
N ILE A 78 -5.86 1.36 -2.29
CA ILE A 78 -5.24 1.96 -1.10
C ILE A 78 -6.00 1.45 0.12
N CYS A 79 -5.42 0.47 0.80
CA CYS A 79 -6.05 -0.32 1.86
C CYS A 79 -5.81 0.24 3.26
N PHE A 80 -4.67 0.90 3.45
CA PHE A 80 -4.33 1.60 4.68
C PHE A 80 -3.60 2.89 4.32
N LEU A 81 -3.85 3.94 5.09
CA LEU A 81 -3.24 5.26 4.91
C LEU A 81 -2.99 5.87 6.29
N GLY A 82 -1.74 6.17 6.59
CA GLY A 82 -1.42 6.73 7.90
C GLY A 82 0.06 7.02 8.06
N GLN A 83 0.43 7.45 9.27
CA GLN A 83 1.82 7.71 9.61
C GLN A 83 2.48 6.49 10.23
N HIS A 84 3.77 6.35 9.97
CA HIS A 84 4.69 5.50 10.70
C HIS A 84 5.63 6.42 11.48
N ALA A 85 5.20 6.76 12.69
CA ALA A 85 5.84 7.64 13.66
C ALA A 85 6.00 6.92 15.00
N ARG A 86 6.64 7.56 15.98
CA ARG A 86 6.96 6.96 17.29
C ARG A 86 5.75 6.34 18.00
N ASP A 87 4.60 7.03 17.96
CA ASP A 87 3.40 6.66 18.71
C ASP A 87 2.27 6.14 17.79
N THR A 88 2.55 5.96 16.50
CA THR A 88 1.56 5.47 15.53
C THR A 88 2.28 4.71 14.44
N ASN A 89 1.96 3.43 14.29
CA ASN A 89 2.51 2.59 13.25
C ASN A 89 1.39 2.00 12.38
N ILE A 90 1.22 2.55 11.18
CA ILE A 90 0.23 2.05 10.23
C ILE A 90 0.44 0.58 9.84
N HIS A 91 1.67 0.04 9.98
CA HIS A 91 1.91 -1.39 9.76
C HIS A 91 1.21 -2.28 10.79
N ASP A 92 1.04 -1.82 12.02
CA ASP A 92 0.35 -2.60 13.06
C ASP A 92 -1.14 -2.73 12.73
N ALA A 93 -1.76 -1.65 12.23
CA ALA A 93 -3.15 -1.68 11.76
C ALA A 93 -3.34 -2.62 10.57
N ALA A 94 -2.39 -2.63 9.63
CA ALA A 94 -2.43 -3.53 8.49
C ALA A 94 -2.24 -5.00 8.91
N ALA A 95 -1.24 -5.30 9.76
CA ALA A 95 -0.97 -6.65 10.23
C ALA A 95 -2.10 -7.23 11.11
N ALA A 96 -2.84 -6.37 11.83
CA ALA A 96 -4.02 -6.80 12.58
C ALA A 96 -5.21 -7.19 11.68
N ALA A 97 -5.27 -6.65 10.46
CA ALA A 97 -6.39 -6.80 9.55
C ALA A 97 -6.13 -7.77 8.38
N ILE A 98 -4.86 -7.95 8.01
CA ILE A 98 -4.44 -8.81 6.90
C ILE A 98 -3.80 -10.09 7.47
N PRO A 99 -4.42 -11.27 7.28
CA PRO A 99 -3.84 -12.54 7.67
C PRO A 99 -2.48 -12.78 7.01
N GLY A 100 -1.49 -13.20 7.78
CA GLY A 100 -0.15 -13.53 7.29
C GLY A 100 0.75 -12.32 6.99
N LEU A 101 0.29 -11.09 7.19
CA LEU A 101 1.12 -9.90 7.05
C LEU A 101 1.93 -9.66 8.33
N SER A 102 3.25 -9.56 8.20
CA SER A 102 4.10 -9.33 9.35
C SER A 102 3.97 -7.91 9.91
N LYS A 103 3.86 -7.82 11.23
CA LYS A 103 4.01 -6.56 11.98
C LYS A 103 5.45 -6.03 11.96
N VAL A 104 6.43 -6.89 11.67
CA VAL A 104 7.85 -6.51 11.64
C VAL A 104 8.28 -6.27 10.19
N GLY A 105 8.67 -5.04 9.89
CA GLY A 105 9.20 -4.69 8.57
C GLY A 105 10.60 -5.25 8.30
N ARG A 106 11.03 -5.18 7.04
CA ARG A 106 12.42 -5.44 6.63
C ARG A 106 13.31 -4.21 6.87
N PRO A 107 14.62 -4.39 7.15
CA PRO A 107 15.63 -3.35 6.98
C PRO A 107 15.52 -2.69 5.60
N ARG A 108 15.98 -1.44 5.47
CA ARG A 108 15.73 -0.65 4.25
C ARG A 108 16.44 -1.25 3.02
N GLU A 109 17.62 -1.79 3.24
CA GLU A 109 18.49 -2.46 2.29
C GLU A 109 17.95 -3.82 1.81
N GLU A 110 17.03 -4.42 2.56
CA GLU A 110 16.40 -5.72 2.26
C GLU A 110 14.99 -5.57 1.69
N GLN A 111 14.51 -4.35 1.46
CA GLN A 111 13.16 -4.12 0.93
C GLN A 111 13.12 -4.39 -0.57
N PRO A 112 12.49 -5.50 -1.02
CA PRO A 112 12.34 -5.75 -2.45
C PRO A 112 11.40 -4.69 -3.06
N PRO A 113 11.54 -4.34 -4.34
CA PRO A 113 10.57 -3.50 -5.01
C PRO A 113 9.16 -4.14 -4.95
N CYS A 114 8.11 -3.34 -5.11
CA CYS A 114 6.74 -3.87 -5.11
C CYS A 114 6.53 -4.92 -6.21
N CYS A 115 7.15 -4.68 -7.37
CA CYS A 115 7.29 -5.59 -8.50
C CYS A 115 8.61 -5.26 -9.22
N ASP A 116 9.21 -6.25 -9.87
CA ASP A 116 10.40 -6.04 -10.71
C ASP A 116 9.98 -5.53 -12.10
N ASP A 117 8.91 -6.09 -12.67
CA ASP A 117 8.20 -5.60 -13.86
C ASP A 117 6.68 -5.53 -13.60
N LEU A 118 5.91 -4.86 -14.47
CA LEU A 118 4.46 -4.82 -14.44
C LEU A 118 3.83 -6.21 -14.52
N ASP A 119 4.47 -7.13 -15.24
CA ASP A 119 4.04 -8.53 -15.33
C ASP A 119 4.18 -9.30 -13.99
N ASP A 120 4.98 -8.78 -13.05
CA ASP A 120 5.21 -9.35 -11.71
C ASP A 120 4.41 -8.62 -10.61
N THR A 121 3.29 -7.99 -10.98
CA THR A 121 2.38 -7.34 -10.03
C THR A 121 1.88 -8.38 -9.01
N PRO A 122 1.98 -8.12 -7.68
CA PRO A 122 1.52 -9.05 -6.66
C PRO A 122 -0.01 -8.99 -6.52
N VAL A 123 -0.73 -9.50 -7.53
CA VAL A 123 -2.19 -9.58 -7.56
C VAL A 123 -2.68 -10.57 -6.49
N ASP A 124 -3.74 -10.20 -5.76
CA ASP A 124 -4.42 -11.06 -4.79
C ASP A 124 -5.89 -10.63 -4.62
N GLN A 125 -6.76 -11.22 -5.43
CA GLN A 125 -8.18 -10.86 -5.45
C GLN A 125 -8.91 -11.22 -4.15
N GLU A 126 -8.53 -12.32 -3.51
CA GLU A 126 -9.14 -12.77 -2.26
C GLU A 126 -8.83 -11.78 -1.13
N LEU A 127 -7.58 -11.34 -1.04
CA LEU A 127 -7.16 -10.33 -0.06
C LEU A 127 -7.80 -8.96 -0.33
N VAL A 128 -7.92 -8.57 -1.60
CA VAL A 128 -8.67 -7.35 -1.98
C VAL A 128 -10.12 -7.43 -1.49
N ASN A 129 -10.79 -8.56 -1.71
CA ASN A 129 -12.18 -8.76 -1.27
C ASN A 129 -12.31 -8.71 0.25
N LEU A 130 -11.39 -9.35 0.98
CA LEU A 130 -11.32 -9.32 2.43
C LEU A 130 -11.22 -7.88 2.96
N VAL A 131 -10.23 -7.12 2.48
CA VAL A 131 -9.98 -5.75 2.99
C VAL A 131 -11.10 -4.78 2.61
N ARG A 132 -11.74 -4.96 1.45
CA ARG A 132 -12.90 -4.15 1.05
C ARG A 132 -14.14 -4.40 1.91
N ALA A 133 -14.22 -5.53 2.60
CA ALA A 133 -15.32 -5.89 3.49
C ALA A 133 -15.16 -5.37 4.92
N LEU A 134 -13.98 -4.82 5.28
CA LEU A 134 -13.69 -4.17 6.57
C LEU A 134 -14.30 -2.77 6.68
#